data_AF-A0A962ZB77-F1
#
_entry.id   AF-A0A962ZB77-F1
#
_cell.length_a   1.000
_cell.length_b   1.000
_cell.length_c   1.000
_cell.angle_alpha   90.00
_cell.angle_beta   90.00
_cell.angle_gamma   90.00
#
_symmetry.space_group_name_H-M   'P 1'
#
loop_
_entity.id
_entity.type
_entity.pdbx_description
1 polymer ?
#
loop_
_entity_poly.entity_id
_entity_poly.type
_entity_poly.pdbx_seq_one_letter_code
_entity_poly.pdbx_strand_id
1 'polypeptide(L)'
;SGVLVAVIGFALRDMLASLFAGIALNLERPYAIGDWIAEADGEAGMVIEVGWLTTRLRTKGAVTLVIPNARLATGGFRNFGHRGELFRDEIKVTLDHALAPGKADRVLLAAVRAVVDVERMQRAPDVRIATFDERGVVWLVRFWVDDYDRLVDVRYAVQRSVLQHLHQAGIGLPYGKLDLYHAPMPDRSLDYVVDRDRVLQRSELFRDLDGAEVKALAAGAMERRVAGGEIIVRRGEAGRSLFVVLEGVLVALFTDGEGRESVVNRITAGGIFGEFALLTGEPRSATVRAESECVLLEIDEEVLAPVLRRSPQLAAQLSRTLARRKAVLDNALGEAGARAGSDVRATEDRLLTRIRSLFGL
;
A
#
# COMPACT_ATOMS: atom_id res chain seq x y z
N SER A 1 -62.77 -5.03 -39.45
CA SER A 1 -62.91 -5.57 -38.09
C SER A 1 -61.85 -6.58 -37.65
N GLY A 2 -60.64 -6.60 -38.25
CA GLY A 2 -59.52 -7.45 -37.77
C GLY A 2 -58.64 -6.81 -36.69
N VAL A 3 -58.49 -5.48 -36.75
CA VAL A 3 -57.69 -4.72 -35.76
C VAL A 3 -58.31 -4.79 -34.36
N LEU A 4 -59.65 -4.72 -34.25
CA LEU A 4 -60.35 -4.82 -32.97
C LEU A 4 -60.14 -6.19 -32.30
N VAL A 5 -60.15 -7.28 -33.08
CA VAL A 5 -59.88 -8.64 -32.59
C VAL A 5 -58.42 -8.79 -32.16
N ALA A 6 -57.47 -8.22 -32.90
CA ALA A 6 -56.05 -8.24 -32.52
C ALA A 6 -55.80 -7.45 -31.22
N VAL A 7 -56.41 -6.27 -31.05
CA VAL A 7 -56.28 -5.46 -29.83
C VAL A 7 -56.86 -6.19 -28.61
N ILE A 8 -58.03 -6.83 -28.76
CA ILE A 8 -58.63 -7.65 -27.70
C ILE A 8 -57.74 -8.86 -27.37
N GLY A 9 -57.18 -9.52 -28.39
CA GLY A 9 -56.25 -10.64 -28.20
C GLY A 9 -54.96 -10.25 -27.46
N PHE A 10 -54.38 -9.09 -27.78
CA PHE A 10 -53.22 -8.57 -27.06
C PHE A 10 -53.56 -8.20 -25.61
N ALA A 11 -54.74 -7.63 -25.36
CA ALA A 11 -55.18 -7.30 -24.01
C ALA A 11 -55.45 -8.54 -23.13
N LEU A 12 -55.89 -9.66 -23.72
CA LEU A 12 -56.17 -10.91 -23.02
C LEU A 12 -54.98 -11.86 -22.90
N ARG A 13 -53.87 -11.57 -23.59
CA ARG A 13 -52.70 -12.46 -23.66
C ARG A 13 -52.19 -12.87 -22.28
N ASP A 14 -52.01 -11.92 -21.38
CA ASP A 14 -51.44 -12.18 -20.05
C ASP A 14 -52.40 -12.96 -19.14
N MET A 15 -53.71 -12.73 -19.32
CA MET A 15 -54.76 -13.44 -18.60
C MET A 15 -54.87 -14.90 -19.06
N LEU A 16 -54.80 -15.14 -20.38
CA LEU A 16 -54.76 -16.49 -20.95
C LEU A 16 -53.48 -17.24 -20.54
N ALA A 17 -52.33 -16.59 -20.56
CA ALA A 17 -51.08 -17.19 -20.09
C ALA A 17 -51.16 -17.59 -18.60
N SER A 18 -51.73 -16.74 -17.75
CA SER A 18 -51.94 -17.03 -16.33
C SER A 18 -52.92 -18.18 -16.10
N LEU A 19 -53.97 -18.29 -16.92
CA LEU A 19 -54.91 -19.38 -16.88
C LEU A 19 -54.26 -20.72 -17.26
N PHE A 20 -53.53 -20.77 -18.37
CA PHE A 20 -52.82 -21.99 -18.79
C PHE A 20 -51.74 -22.41 -17.80
N ALA A 21 -51.03 -21.45 -17.20
CA ALA A 21 -50.08 -21.73 -16.12
C ALA A 21 -50.77 -22.36 -14.89
N GLY A 22 -51.93 -21.85 -14.49
CA GLY A 22 -52.72 -22.43 -13.40
C GLY A 22 -53.19 -23.86 -13.69
N ILE A 23 -53.67 -24.12 -14.91
CA ILE A 23 -54.07 -25.47 -15.35
C ILE A 23 -52.87 -26.41 -15.35
N ALA A 24 -51.73 -25.98 -15.90
CA ALA A 24 -50.51 -26.78 -15.96
C ALA A 24 -50.02 -27.15 -14.55
N LEU A 25 -49.94 -26.18 -13.63
CA LEU A 25 -49.55 -26.44 -12.24
C LEU A 25 -50.52 -27.38 -11.51
N ASN A 26 -51.81 -27.32 -11.80
CA ASN A 26 -52.79 -28.22 -11.19
C ASN A 26 -52.72 -29.66 -11.74
N LEU A 27 -52.35 -29.81 -13.02
CA LEU A 27 -52.20 -31.10 -13.69
C LEU A 27 -50.89 -31.79 -13.32
N GLU A 28 -49.76 -31.07 -13.39
CA GLU A 28 -48.43 -31.59 -13.07
C GLU A 28 -48.20 -31.73 -11.56
N ARG A 29 -48.91 -30.94 -10.75
CA ARG A 29 -48.81 -30.90 -9.28
C ARG A 29 -47.36 -30.88 -8.77
N PRO A 30 -46.53 -29.92 -9.22
CA PRO A 30 -45.13 -29.86 -8.78
C PRO A 30 -44.99 -29.45 -7.30
N TYR A 31 -46.09 -29.02 -6.67
CA TYR A 31 -46.24 -28.82 -5.22
C TYR A 31 -47.70 -29.05 -4.80
N ALA A 32 -47.90 -29.31 -3.51
CA ALA A 32 -49.21 -29.48 -2.89
C ALA A 32 -49.45 -28.49 -1.73
N ILE A 33 -50.70 -28.37 -1.28
CA ILE A 33 -51.03 -27.66 -0.04
C ILE A 33 -50.27 -28.34 1.12
N GLY A 34 -49.55 -27.52 1.89
CA GLY A 34 -48.63 -27.94 2.96
C GLY A 34 -47.16 -27.93 2.55
N ASP A 35 -46.84 -27.94 1.25
CA ASP A 35 -45.45 -27.86 0.81
C ASP A 35 -44.89 -26.47 1.07
N TRP A 36 -43.61 -26.39 1.41
CA TRP A 36 -42.88 -25.12 1.49
C TRP A 36 -42.25 -24.82 0.13
N ILE A 37 -42.60 -23.68 -0.47
CA ILE A 37 -42.01 -23.24 -1.74
C ILE A 37 -41.43 -21.83 -1.62
N ALA A 38 -40.40 -21.54 -2.42
CA ALA A 38 -39.87 -20.19 -2.59
C ALA A 38 -39.60 -19.88 -4.05
N GLU A 39 -39.88 -18.65 -4.47
CA GLU A 39 -39.32 -18.13 -5.72
C GLU A 39 -37.78 -18.13 -5.66
N ALA A 40 -37.11 -17.99 -6.81
CA ALA A 40 -35.65 -18.09 -6.92
C ALA A 40 -34.91 -17.30 -5.82
N ASP A 41 -35.28 -16.03 -5.63
CA ASP A 41 -34.71 -15.13 -4.62
C ASP A 41 -35.70 -14.73 -3.51
N GLY A 42 -36.85 -15.41 -3.44
CA GLY A 42 -37.94 -15.09 -2.52
C GLY A 42 -37.81 -15.77 -1.15
N GLU A 43 -38.51 -15.23 -0.15
CA GLU A 43 -38.75 -15.92 1.11
C GLU A 43 -39.59 -17.18 0.88
N ALA A 44 -39.28 -18.26 1.61
CA ALA A 44 -40.09 -19.48 1.56
C ALA A 44 -41.42 -19.28 2.31
N GLY A 45 -42.49 -19.83 1.74
CA GLY A 45 -43.81 -19.87 2.37
C GLY A 45 -44.48 -21.22 2.17
N MET A 46 -45.27 -21.63 3.15
CA MET A 46 -46.08 -22.83 3.08
C MET A 46 -47.30 -22.60 2.18
N VAL A 47 -47.50 -23.44 1.18
CA VAL A 47 -48.68 -23.40 0.31
C VAL A 47 -49.93 -23.66 1.14
N ILE A 48 -50.77 -22.64 1.30
CA ILE A 48 -52.05 -22.77 2.03
C ILE A 48 -53.23 -22.93 1.06
N GLU A 49 -53.09 -22.45 -0.18
CA GLU A 49 -54.14 -22.52 -1.19
C GLU A 49 -53.53 -22.48 -2.60
N VAL A 50 -54.06 -23.32 -3.50
CA VAL A 50 -53.75 -23.28 -4.92
C VAL A 50 -55.05 -22.94 -5.67
N GLY A 51 -55.17 -21.66 -6.04
CA GLY A 51 -56.30 -21.16 -6.82
C GLY A 51 -56.07 -21.27 -8.32
N TRP A 52 -57.09 -20.90 -9.08
CA TRP A 52 -57.05 -20.92 -10.56
C TRP A 52 -56.01 -19.96 -11.15
N LEU A 53 -55.84 -18.77 -10.57
CA LEU A 53 -54.93 -17.74 -11.06
C LEU A 53 -53.73 -17.48 -10.13
N THR A 54 -53.88 -17.77 -8.83
CA THR A 54 -52.88 -17.45 -7.82
C THR A 54 -52.67 -18.61 -6.87
N THR A 55 -51.46 -18.71 -6.35
CA THR A 55 -51.10 -19.57 -5.23
C THR A 55 -50.86 -18.69 -4.00
N ARG A 56 -51.47 -19.04 -2.87
CA ARG A 56 -51.26 -18.32 -1.60
C ARG A 56 -50.29 -19.10 -0.72
N LEU A 57 -49.25 -18.42 -0.25
CA LEU A 57 -48.26 -18.96 0.66
C LEU A 57 -48.36 -18.25 2.01
N ARG A 58 -48.14 -18.96 3.10
CA ARG A 58 -47.99 -18.39 4.44
C ARG A 58 -46.52 -18.47 4.87
N THR A 59 -45.90 -17.32 5.14
CA THR A 59 -44.51 -17.25 5.62
C THR A 59 -44.41 -17.63 7.09
N LYS A 60 -43.18 -17.83 7.59
CA LYS A 60 -42.93 -18.06 9.03
C LYS A 60 -43.29 -16.85 9.89
N GLY A 61 -43.29 -15.65 9.32
CA GLY A 61 -43.78 -14.42 9.96
C GLY A 61 -45.30 -14.29 10.01
N ALA A 62 -46.05 -15.34 9.66
CA ALA A 62 -47.52 -15.33 9.57
C ALA A 62 -48.09 -14.32 8.55
N VAL A 63 -47.33 -14.00 7.50
CA VAL A 63 -47.78 -13.15 6.40
C VAL A 63 -48.24 -14.02 5.23
N THR A 64 -49.34 -13.63 4.57
CA THR A 64 -49.82 -14.31 3.36
C THR A 64 -49.24 -13.65 2.11
N LEU A 65 -48.43 -14.37 1.36
CA LEU A 65 -47.96 -14.00 0.03
C LEU A 65 -48.97 -14.52 -1.01
N VAL A 66 -49.33 -13.68 -1.98
CA VAL A 66 -50.20 -14.07 -3.10
C VAL A 66 -49.37 -14.01 -4.38
N ILE A 67 -49.10 -15.16 -4.98
CA ILE A 67 -48.22 -15.28 -6.14
C ILE A 67 -49.05 -15.68 -7.37
N PRO A 68 -49.01 -14.92 -8.48
CA PRO A 68 -49.62 -15.32 -9.73
C PRO A 68 -49.02 -16.63 -10.27
N ASN A 69 -49.87 -17.56 -10.71
CA ASN A 69 -49.43 -18.87 -11.22
C ASN A 69 -48.49 -18.76 -12.42
N ALA A 70 -48.72 -17.77 -13.30
CA ALA A 70 -47.80 -17.45 -14.41
C ALA A 70 -46.36 -17.23 -13.92
N ARG A 71 -46.19 -16.59 -12.76
CA ARG A 71 -44.87 -16.26 -12.21
C ARG A 71 -44.13 -17.50 -11.75
N LEU A 72 -44.82 -18.39 -11.05
CA LEU A 72 -44.26 -19.68 -10.62
C LEU A 72 -43.93 -20.59 -11.81
N ALA A 73 -44.79 -20.61 -12.84
CA ALA A 73 -44.59 -21.45 -14.03
C ALA A 73 -43.42 -20.99 -14.92
N THR A 74 -43.14 -19.68 -14.96
CA THR A 74 -42.10 -19.10 -15.85
C THR A 74 -40.79 -18.78 -15.15
N GLY A 75 -40.83 -18.34 -13.90
CA GLY A 75 -39.66 -17.94 -13.12
C GLY A 75 -38.93 -19.08 -12.42
N GLY A 76 -39.55 -20.26 -12.36
CA GLY A 76 -39.07 -21.38 -11.55
C GLY A 76 -39.20 -21.13 -10.05
N PHE A 77 -39.22 -22.20 -9.27
CA PHE A 77 -39.30 -22.14 -7.82
C PHE A 77 -38.57 -23.33 -7.19
N ARG A 78 -38.24 -23.20 -5.92
CA ARG A 78 -37.71 -24.28 -5.08
C ARG A 78 -38.86 -24.87 -4.29
N ASN A 79 -39.00 -26.20 -4.28
CA ASN A 79 -39.89 -26.92 -3.38
C ASN A 79 -39.06 -27.60 -2.30
N PHE A 80 -39.34 -27.30 -1.04
CA PHE A 80 -38.64 -27.82 0.15
C PHE A 80 -39.48 -28.86 0.92
N GLY A 81 -40.72 -29.11 0.51
CA GLY A 81 -41.70 -29.87 1.28
C GLY A 81 -42.35 -31.04 0.55
N HIS A 82 -41.80 -31.51 -0.58
CA HIS A 82 -42.40 -32.65 -1.28
C HIS A 82 -42.49 -33.85 -0.32
N ARG A 83 -43.71 -34.35 -0.11
CA ARG A 83 -44.04 -35.27 0.99
C ARG A 83 -43.09 -36.48 1.05
N GLY A 84 -42.41 -36.62 2.20
CA GLY A 84 -41.51 -37.75 2.48
C GLY A 84 -40.06 -37.52 2.07
N GLU A 85 -39.74 -36.39 1.43
CA GLU A 85 -38.37 -36.06 1.09
C GLU A 85 -37.68 -35.33 2.25
N LEU A 86 -36.48 -35.81 2.56
CA LEU A 86 -35.59 -35.15 3.50
C LEU A 86 -34.88 -34.00 2.79
N PHE A 87 -34.74 -32.87 3.46
CA PHE A 87 -33.91 -31.78 2.98
C PHE A 87 -32.63 -31.70 3.80
N ARG A 88 -31.58 -31.21 3.14
CA ARG A 88 -30.28 -31.02 3.77
C ARG A 88 -30.05 -29.54 4.00
N ASP A 89 -29.67 -29.20 5.23
CA ASP A 89 -29.18 -27.88 5.58
C ASP A 89 -27.71 -27.94 6.00
N GLU A 90 -27.06 -26.78 6.00
CA GLU A 90 -25.68 -26.63 6.42
C GLU A 90 -25.48 -25.40 7.32
N ILE A 91 -24.56 -25.53 8.27
CA ILE A 91 -24.00 -24.39 9.01
C ILE A 91 -22.49 -24.34 8.79
N LYS A 92 -21.95 -23.12 8.84
CA LYS A 92 -20.52 -22.86 8.73
C LYS A 92 -19.94 -22.61 10.12
N VAL A 93 -18.85 -23.29 10.43
CA VAL A 93 -18.12 -23.17 11.71
C VAL A 93 -16.64 -22.97 11.40
N THR A 94 -16.06 -21.87 11.86
CA THR A 94 -14.62 -21.61 11.68
C THR A 94 -13.87 -22.10 12.91
N LEU A 95 -12.85 -22.93 12.71
CA LEU A 95 -11.98 -23.49 13.75
C LEU A 95 -10.52 -23.10 13.48
N ASP A 96 -9.72 -23.00 14.55
CA ASP A 96 -8.31 -22.60 14.45
C ASP A 96 -7.47 -23.54 13.57
N HIS A 97 -6.49 -22.99 12.84
CA HIS A 97 -5.53 -23.76 12.03
C HIS A 97 -4.73 -24.79 12.83
N ALA A 98 -4.52 -24.55 14.12
CA ALA A 98 -3.81 -25.48 15.00
C ALA A 98 -4.65 -26.73 15.34
N LEU A 99 -5.97 -26.72 15.11
CA LEU A 99 -6.81 -27.86 15.42
C LEU A 99 -6.65 -28.96 14.38
N ALA A 100 -6.20 -30.13 14.82
CA ALA A 100 -6.09 -31.31 13.95
C ALA A 100 -7.45 -31.66 13.31
N PRO A 101 -7.53 -31.83 11.96
CA PRO A 101 -8.78 -32.10 11.26
C PRO A 101 -9.57 -33.29 11.84
N GLY A 102 -8.88 -34.40 12.15
CA GLY A 102 -9.54 -35.57 12.74
C GLY A 102 -10.16 -35.33 14.13
N LYS A 103 -9.68 -34.34 14.91
CA LYS A 103 -10.34 -33.93 16.16
C LYS A 103 -11.59 -33.10 15.85
N ALA A 104 -11.52 -32.17 14.89
CA ALA A 104 -12.65 -31.38 14.45
C ALA A 104 -13.79 -32.27 13.91
N ASP A 105 -13.47 -33.23 13.03
CA ASP A 105 -14.42 -34.22 12.50
C ASP A 105 -15.19 -34.93 13.62
N ARG A 106 -14.47 -35.50 14.59
CA ARG A 106 -15.08 -36.22 15.72
C ARG A 106 -16.01 -35.33 16.54
N VAL A 107 -15.56 -34.12 16.90
CA VAL A 107 -16.32 -33.22 17.77
C VAL A 107 -17.55 -32.67 17.06
N LEU A 108 -17.41 -32.18 15.83
CA LEU A 108 -18.52 -31.62 15.06
C LEU A 108 -19.54 -32.70 14.67
N LEU A 109 -19.08 -33.89 14.26
CA LEU A 109 -19.98 -34.99 13.92
C LEU A 109 -20.74 -35.50 15.15
N ALA A 110 -20.08 -35.61 16.31
CA ALA A 110 -20.74 -35.96 17.57
C ALA A 110 -21.81 -34.93 17.94
N ALA A 111 -21.50 -33.64 17.80
CA ALA A 111 -22.43 -32.56 18.11
C ALA A 111 -23.72 -32.62 17.28
N VAL A 112 -23.61 -32.88 15.98
CA VAL A 112 -24.78 -33.01 15.10
C VAL A 112 -25.58 -34.27 15.43
N ARG A 113 -24.90 -35.41 15.62
CA ARG A 113 -25.55 -36.69 15.97
C ARG A 113 -26.29 -36.66 17.30
N ALA A 114 -25.92 -35.77 18.21
CA ALA A 114 -26.64 -35.56 19.46
C ALA A 114 -28.01 -34.88 19.27
N VAL A 115 -28.29 -34.32 18.08
CA VAL A 115 -29.51 -33.56 17.79
C VAL A 115 -30.37 -34.23 16.73
N VAL A 116 -29.77 -34.67 15.61
CA VAL A 116 -30.52 -35.31 14.52
C VAL A 116 -30.61 -36.82 14.70
N ASP A 117 -31.83 -37.33 14.55
CA ASP A 117 -32.14 -38.75 14.61
C ASP A 117 -31.74 -39.45 13.30
N VAL A 118 -30.50 -39.92 13.26
CA VAL A 118 -29.90 -40.56 12.07
C VAL A 118 -30.62 -41.87 11.71
N GLU A 119 -31.11 -42.60 12.71
CA GLU A 119 -31.80 -43.87 12.50
C GLU A 119 -33.15 -43.65 11.81
N ARG A 120 -33.92 -42.69 12.32
CA ARG A 120 -35.19 -42.29 11.71
C ARG A 120 -34.99 -41.71 10.30
N MET A 121 -33.96 -40.89 10.10
CA MET A 121 -33.70 -40.24 8.80
C MET A 121 -33.08 -41.18 7.77
N GLN A 122 -32.46 -42.29 8.17
CA GLN A 122 -31.67 -43.18 7.29
C GLN A 122 -30.61 -42.43 6.44
N ARG A 123 -30.22 -41.23 6.89
CA ARG A 123 -29.27 -40.35 6.22
C ARG A 123 -28.32 -39.78 7.27
N ALA A 124 -27.03 -40.06 7.10
CA ALA A 124 -26.03 -39.56 8.03
C ALA A 124 -25.73 -38.07 7.79
N PRO A 125 -25.56 -37.27 8.85
CA PRO A 125 -24.91 -35.98 8.75
C PRO A 125 -23.44 -36.16 8.39
N ASP A 126 -22.84 -35.12 7.83
CA ASP A 126 -21.42 -35.13 7.52
C ASP A 126 -20.77 -33.76 7.72
N VAL A 127 -19.46 -33.80 7.91
CA VAL A 127 -18.63 -32.64 8.20
C VAL A 127 -17.54 -32.57 7.15
N ARG A 128 -17.33 -31.40 6.56
CA ARG A 128 -16.32 -31.17 5.51
C ARG A 128 -15.62 -29.85 5.71
N ILE A 129 -14.39 -29.75 5.23
CA ILE A 129 -13.73 -28.46 5.06
C ILE A 129 -14.31 -27.78 3.82
N ALA A 130 -14.82 -26.56 3.98
CA ALA A 130 -15.32 -25.73 2.89
C ALA A 130 -14.17 -24.96 2.22
N THR A 131 -13.39 -24.28 3.05
CA THR A 131 -12.28 -23.40 2.68
C THR A 131 -11.44 -23.13 3.93
N PHE A 132 -10.38 -22.34 3.81
CA PHE A 132 -9.58 -21.83 4.90
C PHE A 132 -9.13 -20.39 4.60
N ASP A 133 -9.04 -19.56 5.64
CA ASP A 133 -8.70 -18.15 5.55
C ASP A 133 -7.77 -17.72 6.71
N GLU A 134 -7.52 -16.41 6.85
CA GLU A 134 -6.69 -15.85 7.92
C GLU A 134 -7.20 -16.16 9.34
N ARG A 135 -8.50 -16.41 9.51
CA ARG A 135 -9.12 -16.67 10.81
C ARG A 135 -9.06 -18.15 11.17
N GLY A 136 -9.10 -19.04 10.18
CA GLY A 136 -9.05 -20.48 10.42
C GLY A 136 -9.52 -21.32 9.26
N VAL A 137 -9.85 -22.57 9.57
CA VAL A 137 -10.47 -23.51 8.64
C VAL A 137 -11.99 -23.41 8.77
N VAL A 138 -12.69 -23.16 7.67
CA VAL A 138 -14.15 -23.08 7.62
C VAL A 138 -14.72 -24.47 7.34
N TRP A 139 -15.49 -24.99 8.30
CA TRP A 139 -16.13 -26.30 8.23
C TRP A 139 -17.61 -26.16 7.85
N LEU A 140 -18.05 -26.99 6.90
CA LEU A 140 -19.47 -27.26 6.63
C LEU A 140 -19.92 -28.39 7.53
N VAL A 141 -20.91 -28.10 8.36
CA VAL A 141 -21.60 -29.09 9.18
C VAL A 141 -22.98 -29.29 8.56
N ARG A 142 -23.18 -30.44 7.91
CA ARG A 142 -24.35 -30.73 7.09
C ARG A 142 -25.23 -31.78 7.74
N PHE A 143 -26.52 -31.52 7.78
CA PHE A 143 -27.48 -32.38 8.44
C PHE A 143 -28.79 -32.43 7.67
N TRP A 144 -29.53 -33.52 7.86
CA TRP A 144 -30.83 -33.74 7.24
C TRP A 144 -31.93 -33.35 8.21
N VAL A 145 -33.07 -32.94 7.67
CA VAL A 145 -34.26 -32.59 8.42
C VAL A 145 -35.47 -33.10 7.64
N ASP A 146 -36.49 -33.50 8.38
CA ASP A 146 -37.69 -34.16 7.86
C ASP A 146 -38.90 -33.24 7.71
N ASP A 147 -38.85 -32.05 8.30
CA ASP A 147 -39.89 -31.01 8.19
C ASP A 147 -39.30 -29.61 8.11
N TYR A 148 -39.52 -28.91 6.98
CA TYR A 148 -38.99 -27.57 6.71
C TYR A 148 -39.49 -26.53 7.70
N ASP A 149 -40.66 -26.74 8.29
CA ASP A 149 -41.16 -25.85 9.34
C ASP A 149 -40.23 -25.85 10.55
N ARG A 150 -39.69 -27.02 10.91
CA ARG A 150 -38.75 -27.23 12.02
C ARG A 150 -37.30 -26.85 11.68
N LEU A 151 -36.98 -26.52 10.43
CA LEU A 151 -35.60 -26.25 9.99
C LEU A 151 -34.88 -25.23 10.89
N VAL A 152 -35.57 -24.15 11.26
CA VAL A 152 -34.98 -23.07 12.07
C VAL A 152 -34.65 -23.57 13.46
N ASP A 153 -35.55 -24.35 14.08
CA ASP A 153 -35.36 -24.91 15.42
C ASP A 153 -34.26 -25.97 15.43
N VAL A 154 -34.23 -26.84 14.41
CA VAL A 154 -33.19 -27.86 14.27
C VAL A 154 -31.83 -27.22 14.02
N ARG A 155 -31.75 -26.21 13.14
CA ARG A 155 -30.52 -25.43 12.92
C ARG A 155 -30.02 -24.81 14.21
N TYR A 156 -30.91 -24.17 14.98
CA TYR A 156 -30.56 -23.60 16.28
C TYR A 156 -30.05 -24.68 17.26
N ALA A 157 -30.75 -25.82 17.36
CA ALA A 157 -30.34 -26.93 18.21
C ALA A 157 -28.97 -27.49 17.82
N VAL A 158 -28.69 -27.63 16.52
CA VAL A 158 -27.38 -28.06 16.02
C VAL A 158 -26.30 -27.04 16.36
N GLN A 159 -26.53 -25.74 16.13
CA GLN A 159 -25.57 -24.68 16.48
C GLN A 159 -25.24 -24.68 17.98
N ARG A 160 -26.28 -24.78 18.82
CA ARG A 160 -26.14 -24.88 20.27
C ARG A 160 -25.35 -26.12 20.68
N SER A 161 -25.64 -27.28 20.08
CA SER A 161 -24.93 -28.53 20.35
C SER A 161 -23.46 -28.44 19.93
N VAL A 162 -23.17 -27.84 18.77
CA VAL A 162 -21.80 -27.59 18.30
C VAL A 162 -21.04 -26.74 19.30
N LEU A 163 -21.60 -25.61 19.73
CA LEU A 163 -20.97 -24.75 20.74
C LEU A 163 -20.68 -25.51 22.05
N GLN A 164 -21.63 -26.31 22.51
CA GLN A 164 -21.47 -27.11 23.72
C GLN A 164 -20.35 -28.15 23.59
N HIS A 165 -20.28 -28.88 22.48
CA HIS A 165 -19.26 -29.90 22.25
C HIS A 165 -17.86 -29.28 22.04
N LEU A 166 -17.77 -28.13 21.35
CA LEU A 166 -16.51 -27.39 21.22
C LEU A 166 -16.01 -26.94 22.60
N HIS A 167 -16.89 -26.37 23.42
CA HIS A 167 -16.57 -25.95 24.78
C HIS A 167 -16.08 -27.12 25.65
N GLN A 168 -16.81 -28.24 25.66
CA GLN A 168 -16.43 -29.45 26.41
C GLN A 168 -15.11 -30.06 25.92
N ALA A 169 -14.80 -29.95 24.63
CA ALA A 169 -13.54 -30.43 24.03
C ALA A 169 -12.35 -29.47 24.24
N GLY A 170 -12.56 -28.34 24.93
CA GLY A 170 -11.57 -27.29 25.13
C GLY A 170 -11.16 -26.57 23.84
N ILE A 171 -12.05 -26.53 22.84
CA ILE A 171 -11.80 -25.91 21.55
C ILE A 171 -12.38 -24.50 21.57
N GLY A 172 -11.50 -23.50 21.63
CA GLY A 172 -11.86 -22.09 21.46
C GLY A 172 -12.20 -21.77 20.01
N LEU A 173 -13.10 -20.80 19.82
CA LEU A 173 -13.33 -20.22 18.50
C LEU A 173 -12.19 -19.25 18.15
N PRO A 174 -11.78 -19.18 16.88
CA PRO A 174 -10.73 -18.27 16.47
C PRO A 174 -11.18 -16.82 16.61
N TYR A 175 -10.30 -15.99 17.15
CA TYR A 175 -10.39 -14.55 17.19
C TYR A 175 -9.34 -13.96 16.23
N GLY A 176 -9.49 -12.68 15.87
CA GLY A 176 -8.48 -11.99 15.07
C GLY A 176 -7.11 -12.04 15.77
N LYS A 177 -6.11 -12.61 15.10
CA LYS A 177 -4.73 -12.67 15.60
C LYS A 177 -3.92 -11.58 14.91
N LEU A 178 -3.05 -10.92 15.68
CA LEU A 178 -2.08 -9.95 15.17
C LEU A 178 -0.71 -10.36 15.71
N ASP A 179 0.19 -10.76 14.80
CA ASP A 179 1.58 -11.02 15.15
C ASP A 179 2.33 -9.69 15.20
N LEU A 180 2.69 -9.26 16.41
CA LEU A 180 3.49 -8.06 16.64
C LEU A 180 4.98 -8.43 16.74
N TYR A 181 5.75 -8.05 15.73
CA TYR A 181 7.21 -8.17 15.77
C TYR A 181 7.78 -6.92 16.42
N HIS A 182 8.37 -7.07 17.62
CA HIS A 182 9.09 -5.99 18.29
C HIS A 182 10.49 -5.89 17.70
N ALA A 183 10.71 -4.90 16.84
CA ALA A 183 12.03 -4.47 16.44
C ALA A 183 12.39 -3.18 17.20
N PRO A 184 13.67 -2.93 17.53
CA PRO A 184 14.09 -1.60 17.96
C PRO A 184 13.64 -0.60 16.90
N MET A 185 12.88 0.40 17.33
CA MET A 185 12.41 1.45 16.44
C MET A 185 13.66 2.09 15.81
N PRO A 186 13.80 2.13 14.47
CA PRO A 186 14.90 2.86 13.86
C PRO A 186 14.79 4.30 14.34
N ASP A 187 15.94 4.91 14.66
CA ASP A 187 15.99 6.29 15.11
C ASP A 187 15.33 7.18 14.07
N ARG A 188 14.11 7.64 14.37
CA ARG A 188 13.32 8.56 13.56
C ARG A 188 13.39 9.91 14.23
N SER A 189 14.59 10.49 14.27
CA SER A 189 14.77 11.92 14.47
C SER A 189 14.05 12.64 13.32
N LEU A 190 12.84 13.16 13.59
CA LEU A 190 12.08 14.00 12.66
C LEU A 190 12.73 15.38 12.50
N ASP A 191 13.60 15.75 13.43
CA ASP A 191 14.59 16.78 13.23
C ASP A 191 15.70 16.15 12.39
N TYR A 192 15.70 16.40 11.08
CA TYR A 192 16.92 16.24 10.30
C TYR A 192 17.95 17.21 10.88
N VAL A 193 18.66 16.82 11.95
CA VAL A 193 20.02 17.28 12.13
C VAL A 193 20.69 16.85 10.84
N VAL A 194 20.89 17.80 9.92
CA VAL A 194 21.54 17.52 8.65
C VAL A 194 22.81 16.77 9.00
N ASP A 195 22.84 15.48 8.63
CA ASP A 195 23.96 14.61 8.91
C ASP A 195 25.14 15.17 8.11
N ARG A 196 25.93 16.02 8.78
CA ARG A 196 27.04 16.77 8.19
C ARG A 196 28.01 15.78 7.53
N ASP A 197 28.19 14.61 8.14
CA ASP A 197 29.02 13.53 7.61
C ASP A 197 28.48 13.06 6.25
N ARG A 198 27.17 12.78 6.16
CA ARG A 198 26.53 12.35 4.90
C ARG A 198 26.55 13.41 3.81
N VAL A 199 26.36 14.69 4.15
CA VAL A 199 26.40 15.75 3.14
C VAL A 199 27.82 15.94 2.61
N LEU A 200 28.83 15.89 3.47
CA LEU A 200 30.23 15.93 3.05
C LEU A 200 30.57 14.73 2.16
N GLN A 201 30.19 13.51 2.54
CA GLN A 201 30.41 12.31 1.72
C GLN A 201 29.70 12.32 0.37
N ARG A 202 28.61 13.08 0.21
CA ARG A 202 27.91 13.23 -1.07
C ARG A 202 28.50 14.34 -1.94
N SER A 203 29.25 15.25 -1.33
CA SER A 203 29.84 16.37 -2.04
C SER A 203 31.02 15.91 -2.91
N GLU A 204 31.12 16.45 -4.13
CA GLU A 204 32.09 15.99 -5.12
C GLU A 204 33.56 16.10 -4.68
N LEU A 205 33.84 17.01 -3.75
CA LEU A 205 35.19 17.30 -3.27
C LEU A 205 35.62 16.37 -2.12
N PHE A 206 34.66 15.81 -1.37
CA PHE A 206 34.91 15.04 -0.16
C PHE A 206 34.36 13.59 -0.20
N ARG A 207 33.80 13.17 -1.34
CA ARG A 207 33.25 11.82 -1.57
C ARG A 207 34.19 10.65 -1.32
N ASP A 208 35.50 10.88 -1.47
CA ASP A 208 36.51 9.82 -1.37
C ASP A 208 37.21 9.81 0.01
N LEU A 209 36.75 10.64 0.95
CA LEU A 209 37.25 10.65 2.33
C LEU A 209 36.76 9.42 3.11
N ASP A 210 37.59 8.93 4.02
CA ASP A 210 37.17 7.89 4.95
C ASP A 210 36.24 8.42 6.06
N GLY A 211 35.61 7.51 6.80
CA GLY A 211 34.67 7.89 7.85
C GLY A 211 35.27 8.69 9.01
N ALA A 212 36.58 8.59 9.26
CA ALA A 212 37.25 9.35 10.31
C ALA A 212 37.61 10.77 9.84
N GLU A 213 38.04 10.92 8.59
CA GLU A 213 38.34 12.19 7.94
C GLU A 213 37.09 13.05 7.77
N VAL A 214 35.98 12.44 7.33
CA VAL A 214 34.67 13.11 7.22
C VAL A 214 34.23 13.64 8.57
N LYS A 215 34.31 12.81 9.62
CA LYS A 215 33.94 13.23 10.98
C LYS A 215 34.80 14.38 11.50
N ALA A 216 36.10 14.37 11.19
CA ALA A 216 37.00 15.44 11.58
C ALA A 216 36.62 16.76 10.89
N LEU A 217 36.32 16.74 9.59
CA LEU A 217 35.82 17.93 8.88
C LEU A 217 34.47 18.38 9.41
N ALA A 218 33.50 17.47 9.56
CA ALA A 218 32.15 17.78 10.03
C ALA A 218 32.13 18.41 11.43
N ALA A 219 33.00 17.95 12.32
CA ALA A 219 33.13 18.45 13.68
C ALA A 219 33.81 19.83 13.74
N GLY A 220 34.77 20.10 12.86
CA GLY A 220 35.45 21.40 12.80
C GLY A 220 34.69 22.47 12.00
N ALA A 221 33.75 22.06 11.15
CA ALA A 221 33.03 22.97 10.28
C ALA A 221 31.92 23.76 11.00
N MET A 222 31.76 25.02 10.61
CA MET A 222 30.79 25.93 11.22
C MET A 222 29.52 26.02 10.38
N GLU A 223 28.36 25.90 11.02
CA GLU A 223 27.08 26.13 10.33
C GLU A 223 26.81 27.63 10.23
N ARG A 224 26.51 28.09 9.02
CA ARG A 224 26.16 29.47 8.73
C ARG A 224 24.80 29.53 8.08
N ARG A 225 23.88 30.28 8.69
CA ARG A 225 22.54 30.57 8.15
C ARG A 225 22.56 31.90 7.42
N VAL A 226 21.99 31.92 6.22
CA VAL A 226 22.09 33.03 5.27
C VAL A 226 20.69 33.36 4.76
N ALA A 227 20.31 34.63 4.78
CA ALA A 227 19.01 35.07 4.29
C ALA A 227 18.98 35.17 2.75
N GLY A 228 17.80 35.06 2.15
CA GLY A 228 17.64 35.29 0.70
C GLY A 228 18.12 36.69 0.29
N GLY A 229 18.95 36.75 -0.75
CA GLY A 229 19.57 37.98 -1.25
C GLY A 229 20.92 38.34 -0.63
N GLU A 230 21.34 37.69 0.47
CA GLU A 230 22.63 37.96 1.11
C GLU A 230 23.80 37.48 0.24
N ILE A 231 24.87 38.28 0.19
CA ILE A 231 26.12 37.94 -0.51
C ILE A 231 27.06 37.25 0.46
N ILE A 232 27.45 36.01 0.15
CA ILE A 232 28.30 35.18 1.01
C ILE A 232 29.78 35.48 0.75
N VAL A 233 30.16 35.62 -0.53
CA VAL A 233 31.52 35.99 -0.96
C VAL A 233 31.44 36.91 -2.17
N ARG A 234 32.36 37.88 -2.30
CA ARG A 234 32.46 38.72 -3.51
C ARG A 234 33.67 38.36 -4.35
N ARG A 235 33.50 38.46 -5.67
CA ARG A 235 34.60 38.31 -6.62
C ARG A 235 35.75 39.25 -6.27
N GLY A 236 36.98 38.74 -6.34
CA GLY A 236 38.21 39.51 -6.08
C GLY A 236 38.60 39.62 -4.61
N GLU A 237 37.74 39.23 -3.67
CA GLU A 237 38.11 39.15 -2.25
C GLU A 237 39.06 37.98 -2.01
N ALA A 238 39.95 38.10 -1.03
CA ALA A 238 40.69 36.96 -0.51
C ALA A 238 39.74 36.06 0.29
N GLY A 239 39.97 34.74 0.28
CA GLY A 239 39.14 33.79 1.02
C GLY A 239 39.95 32.63 1.55
N ARG A 240 39.80 32.34 2.85
CA ARG A 240 40.46 31.23 3.55
C ARG A 240 39.46 30.18 4.04
N SER A 241 38.31 30.13 3.39
CA SER A 241 37.21 29.22 3.70
C SER A 241 36.53 28.73 2.43
N LEU A 242 35.98 27.52 2.47
CA LEU A 242 35.05 27.01 1.46
C LEU A 242 33.72 26.69 2.11
N PHE A 243 32.69 26.54 1.30
CA PHE A 243 31.33 26.34 1.77
C PHE A 243 30.67 25.15 1.08
N VAL A 244 29.95 24.35 1.85
CA VAL A 244 29.08 23.29 1.36
C VAL A 244 27.63 23.67 1.63
N VAL A 245 26.77 23.61 0.61
CA VAL A 245 25.36 23.94 0.76
C VAL A 245 24.65 22.76 1.43
N LEU A 246 24.06 22.97 2.60
CA LEU A 246 23.20 21.97 3.25
C LEU A 246 21.77 22.11 2.75
N GLU A 247 21.27 23.34 2.73
CA GLU A 247 19.90 23.70 2.35
C GLU A 247 19.87 25.01 1.57
N GLY A 248 18.88 25.16 0.68
CA GLY A 248 18.66 26.37 -0.10
C GLY A 248 19.30 26.39 -1.49
N VAL A 249 19.21 27.53 -2.15
CA VAL A 249 19.71 27.77 -3.51
C VAL A 249 20.56 29.04 -3.53
N LEU A 250 21.77 28.92 -4.07
CA LEU A 250 22.69 30.02 -4.29
C LEU A 250 22.89 30.24 -5.79
N VAL A 251 23.23 31.47 -6.16
CA VAL A 251 23.63 31.86 -7.51
C VAL A 251 25.06 32.40 -7.51
N ALA A 252 25.91 31.86 -8.38
CA ALA A 252 27.25 32.36 -8.66
C ALA A 252 27.19 33.35 -9.84
N LEU A 253 27.66 34.56 -9.58
CA LEU A 253 27.58 35.72 -10.46
C LEU A 253 28.99 36.17 -10.86
N PHE A 254 29.18 36.46 -12.13
CA PHE A 254 30.39 37.08 -12.64
C PHE A 254 30.09 38.50 -13.07
N THR A 255 30.84 39.46 -12.52
CA THR A 255 30.74 40.86 -12.89
C THR A 255 31.83 41.17 -13.92
N ASP A 256 31.47 41.55 -15.15
CA ASP A 256 32.45 41.92 -16.19
C ASP A 256 33.15 43.28 -15.90
N GLY A 257 34.10 43.67 -16.77
CA GLY A 257 34.82 44.95 -16.63
C GLY A 257 33.94 46.20 -16.78
N GLU A 258 32.69 46.04 -17.24
CA GLU A 258 31.70 47.11 -17.38
C GLU A 258 30.70 47.12 -16.20
N GLY A 259 30.88 46.25 -15.20
CA GLY A 259 30.03 46.16 -14.01
C GLY A 259 28.74 45.35 -14.21
N ARG A 260 28.57 44.63 -15.33
CA ARG A 260 27.38 43.81 -15.58
C ARG A 260 27.53 42.43 -14.97
N GLU A 261 26.51 41.98 -14.25
CA GLU A 261 26.47 40.63 -13.65
C GLU A 261 25.85 39.62 -14.61
N SER A 262 26.53 38.49 -14.81
CA SER A 262 26.01 37.31 -15.50
C SER A 262 25.97 36.11 -14.55
N VAL A 263 24.91 35.29 -14.67
CA VAL A 263 24.79 34.05 -13.90
C VAL A 263 25.69 33.00 -14.53
N VAL A 264 26.67 32.53 -13.76
CA VAL A 264 27.61 31.49 -14.19
C VAL A 264 27.12 30.10 -13.78
N ASN A 265 26.55 29.99 -12.58
CA ASN A 265 26.07 28.71 -12.05
C ASN A 265 25.01 28.91 -10.94
N ARG A 266 24.17 27.91 -10.73
CA ARG A 266 23.28 27.78 -9.57
C ARG A 266 23.75 26.62 -8.72
N ILE A 267 23.93 26.85 -7.42
CA ILE A 267 24.50 25.88 -6.48
C ILE A 267 23.40 25.49 -5.48
N THR A 268 23.12 24.20 -5.41
CA THR A 268 22.08 23.62 -4.54
C THR A 268 22.71 22.70 -3.48
N ALA A 269 21.88 22.10 -2.62
CA ALA A 269 22.33 21.18 -1.57
C ALA A 269 23.33 20.11 -2.07
N GLY A 270 24.43 19.93 -1.33
CA GLY A 270 25.59 19.10 -1.71
C GLY A 270 26.61 19.81 -2.61
N GLY A 271 26.25 20.96 -3.19
CA GLY A 271 27.15 21.81 -3.96
C GLY A 271 28.19 22.51 -3.10
N ILE A 272 29.33 22.84 -3.69
CA ILE A 272 30.47 23.46 -3.01
C ILE A 272 30.90 24.71 -3.78
N PHE A 273 31.26 25.76 -3.04
CA PHE A 273 31.88 26.96 -3.59
C PHE A 273 32.97 27.52 -2.68
N GLY A 274 33.81 28.38 -3.25
CA GLY A 274 34.93 29.00 -2.53
C GLY A 274 36.17 28.12 -2.42
N GLU A 275 36.12 26.91 -2.98
CA GLU A 275 37.18 25.91 -2.97
C GLU A 275 38.45 26.42 -3.64
N PHE A 276 38.36 27.22 -4.71
CA PHE A 276 39.53 27.75 -5.40
C PHE A 276 40.33 28.68 -4.49
N ALA A 277 39.67 29.64 -3.84
CA ALA A 277 40.36 30.61 -3.01
C ALA A 277 41.05 29.93 -1.81
N LEU A 278 40.36 28.99 -1.16
CA LEU A 278 40.96 28.23 -0.05
C LEU A 278 42.12 27.35 -0.51
N LEU A 279 41.98 26.63 -1.63
CA LEU A 279 42.94 25.60 -2.02
C LEU A 279 44.16 26.15 -2.78
N THR A 280 44.01 27.27 -3.49
CA THR A 280 45.05 27.81 -4.37
C THR A 280 45.60 29.16 -3.90
N GLY A 281 44.93 29.82 -2.96
CA GLY A 281 45.23 31.17 -2.50
C GLY A 281 44.83 32.27 -3.49
N GLU A 282 44.18 31.93 -4.61
CA GLU A 282 43.68 32.92 -5.56
C GLU A 282 42.48 33.71 -4.99
N PRO A 283 42.25 34.95 -5.41
CA PRO A 283 41.03 35.67 -5.06
C PRO A 283 39.76 34.94 -5.52
N ARG A 284 38.63 35.17 -4.85
CA ARG A 284 37.32 34.60 -5.20
C ARG A 284 37.02 34.85 -6.68
N SER A 285 36.76 33.78 -7.43
CA SER A 285 36.58 33.86 -8.90
C SER A 285 35.22 34.45 -9.32
N ALA A 286 34.21 34.39 -8.43
CA ALA A 286 32.85 34.87 -8.65
C ALA A 286 32.23 35.37 -7.34
N THR A 287 31.19 36.19 -7.44
CA THR A 287 30.34 36.59 -6.31
C THR A 287 29.29 35.51 -6.11
N VAL A 288 29.04 35.06 -4.88
CA VAL A 288 27.98 34.09 -4.58
C VAL A 288 26.92 34.75 -3.70
N ARG A 289 25.67 34.68 -4.15
CA ARG A 289 24.52 35.28 -3.49
C ARG A 289 23.44 34.24 -3.25
N ALA A 290 22.76 34.33 -2.12
CA ALA A 290 21.62 33.48 -1.82
C ALA A 290 20.37 33.89 -2.62
N GLU A 291 19.70 32.95 -3.25
CA GLU A 291 18.37 33.17 -3.84
C GLU A 291 17.23 32.82 -2.87
N SER A 292 17.46 31.87 -1.96
CA SER A 292 16.55 31.51 -0.87
C SER A 292 17.24 31.64 0.49
N GLU A 293 16.51 31.45 1.59
CA GLU A 293 17.17 31.13 2.87
C GLU A 293 18.04 29.87 2.68
N CYS A 294 19.26 29.91 3.21
CA CYS A 294 20.25 28.86 3.03
C CYS A 294 20.90 28.49 4.37
N VAL A 295 21.23 27.21 4.49
CA VAL A 295 22.09 26.68 5.56
C VAL A 295 23.35 26.17 4.90
N LEU A 296 24.49 26.69 5.31
CA LEU A 296 25.80 26.39 4.75
C LEU A 296 26.70 25.79 5.83
N LEU A 297 27.62 24.95 5.39
CA LEU A 297 28.71 24.46 6.20
C LEU A 297 30.00 25.15 5.73
N GLU A 298 30.55 26.03 6.56
CA GLU A 298 31.81 26.74 6.33
C GLU A 298 32.98 25.92 6.87
N ILE A 299 33.98 25.69 6.01
CA ILE A 299 35.19 24.95 6.33
C ILE A 299 36.39 25.85 6.06
N ASP A 300 37.05 26.24 7.14
CA ASP A 300 38.23 27.08 7.09
C ASP A 300 39.50 26.26 6.85
N GLU A 301 40.56 26.96 6.45
CA GLU A 301 41.89 26.38 6.24
C GLU A 301 42.40 25.59 7.46
N GLU A 302 42.14 26.09 8.67
CA GLU A 302 42.55 25.43 9.92
C GLU A 302 41.89 24.06 10.13
N VAL A 303 40.68 23.89 9.59
CA VAL A 303 39.92 22.63 9.66
C VAL A 303 40.35 21.68 8.55
N LEU A 304 40.64 22.20 7.35
CA LEU A 304 40.99 21.39 6.18
C LEU A 304 42.46 20.94 6.17
N ALA A 305 43.38 21.78 6.65
CA ALA A 305 44.82 21.52 6.60
C ALA A 305 45.26 20.22 7.31
N PRO A 306 44.74 19.87 8.51
CA PRO A 306 45.08 18.60 9.17
C PRO A 306 44.63 17.37 8.37
N VAL A 307 43.49 17.47 7.68
CA VAL A 307 42.93 16.36 6.87
C VAL A 307 43.79 16.15 5.63
N LEU A 308 44.19 17.23 4.95
CA LEU A 308 45.11 17.15 3.80
C LEU A 308 46.49 16.60 4.17
N ARG A 309 47.01 16.95 5.35
CA ARG A 309 48.29 16.42 5.87
C ARG A 309 48.24 14.92 6.15
N ARG A 310 47.08 14.42 6.59
CA ARG A 310 46.88 12.97 6.86
C ARG A 310 46.67 12.16 5.58
N SER A 311 46.17 12.79 4.52
CA SER A 311 45.87 12.14 3.24
C SER A 311 46.44 12.92 2.05
N PRO A 312 47.74 12.75 1.72
CA PRO A 312 48.35 13.40 0.56
C PRO A 312 47.69 13.04 -0.78
N GLN A 313 47.03 11.88 -0.86
CA GLN A 313 46.25 11.43 -2.02
C GLN A 313 45.03 12.34 -2.25
N LEU A 314 44.43 12.87 -1.18
CA LEU A 314 43.32 13.82 -1.25
C LEU A 314 43.74 15.08 -1.99
N ALA A 315 44.91 15.65 -1.70
CA ALA A 315 45.40 16.84 -2.40
C ALA A 315 45.47 16.66 -3.93
N ALA A 316 45.87 15.47 -4.39
CA ALA A 316 45.90 15.11 -5.82
C ALA A 316 44.50 14.84 -6.42
N GLN A 317 43.52 14.44 -5.61
CA GLN A 317 42.11 14.35 -6.05
C GLN A 317 41.49 15.76 -6.14
N LEU A 318 41.75 16.62 -5.15
CA LEU A 318 41.28 17.99 -5.14
C LEU A 318 41.82 18.77 -6.34
N SER A 319 43.11 18.65 -6.65
CA SER A 319 43.70 19.31 -7.83
C SER A 319 43.02 18.90 -9.13
N ARG A 320 42.67 17.62 -9.28
CA ARG A 320 41.91 17.09 -10.44
C ARG A 320 40.52 17.69 -10.55
N THR A 321 39.78 17.68 -9.45
CA THR A 321 38.41 18.22 -9.40
C THR A 321 38.42 19.72 -9.68
N LEU A 322 39.36 20.46 -9.09
CA LEU A 322 39.55 21.89 -9.36
C LEU A 322 39.93 22.18 -10.81
N ALA A 323 40.87 21.42 -11.41
CA ALA A 323 41.27 21.62 -12.79
C ALA A 323 40.08 21.46 -13.75
N ARG A 324 39.23 20.46 -13.51
CA ARG A 324 37.99 20.25 -14.28
C ARG A 324 36.99 21.40 -14.10
N ARG A 325 36.76 21.85 -12.86
CA ARG A 325 35.86 22.97 -12.57
C ARG A 325 36.37 24.28 -13.18
N LYS A 326 37.68 24.51 -13.17
CA LYS A 326 38.29 25.70 -13.77
C LYS A 326 38.05 25.72 -15.27
N ALA A 327 38.24 24.59 -15.96
CA ALA A 327 37.96 24.50 -17.39
C ALA A 327 36.49 24.80 -17.73
N VAL A 328 35.54 24.32 -16.91
CA VAL A 328 34.11 24.62 -17.08
C VAL A 328 33.82 26.10 -16.84
N LEU A 329 34.42 26.68 -15.80
CA LEU A 329 34.28 28.10 -15.48
C LEU A 329 34.84 28.98 -16.61
N ASP A 330 36.07 28.74 -17.05
CA ASP A 330 36.75 29.50 -18.11
C ASP A 330 35.96 29.43 -19.44
N ASN A 331 35.32 28.27 -19.73
CA ASN A 331 34.42 28.11 -20.87
C ASN A 331 33.11 28.91 -20.71
N ALA A 332 32.48 28.87 -19.54
CA ALA A 332 31.25 29.60 -19.25
C ALA A 332 31.44 31.13 -19.27
N LEU A 333 32.65 31.60 -18.95
CA LEU A 333 33.03 33.01 -18.97
C LEU A 333 33.43 33.52 -20.36
N GLY A 334 33.49 32.65 -21.38
CA GLY A 334 33.91 33.04 -22.73
C GLY A 334 35.38 33.48 -22.83
N GLU A 335 36.18 33.28 -21.78
CA GLU A 335 37.62 33.59 -21.74
C GLU A 335 38.46 32.58 -22.56
N ALA A 336 37.82 31.51 -23.07
CA ALA A 336 38.39 30.46 -23.91
C ALA A 336 38.81 30.90 -25.33
N GLY A 337 38.83 32.21 -25.63
CA GLY A 337 39.18 32.75 -26.94
C GLY A 337 40.67 32.77 -27.32
N ALA A 338 41.61 32.36 -26.46
CA ALA A 338 43.04 32.48 -26.79
C ALA A 338 43.98 31.35 -26.32
N ARG A 339 43.51 30.30 -25.64
CA ARG A 339 44.33 29.13 -25.25
C ARG A 339 43.52 27.84 -25.24
N ALA A 340 42.91 27.51 -26.36
CA ALA A 340 42.25 26.22 -26.53
C ALA A 340 43.29 25.09 -26.43
N GLY A 341 43.17 24.27 -25.37
CA GLY A 341 43.86 22.97 -25.27
C GLY A 341 45.18 22.93 -24.51
N SER A 342 45.57 23.95 -23.72
CA SER A 342 46.74 23.82 -22.83
C SER A 342 46.39 23.02 -21.56
N ASP A 343 46.33 21.70 -21.77
CA ASP A 343 46.58 20.61 -20.84
C ASP A 343 45.93 20.72 -19.46
N VAL A 344 44.73 20.15 -19.31
CA VAL A 344 44.07 19.96 -18.00
C VAL A 344 45.04 19.33 -16.99
N ARG A 345 45.96 18.49 -17.45
CA ARG A 345 47.05 17.92 -16.63
C ARG A 345 48.06 18.96 -16.17
N ALA A 346 48.50 19.87 -17.03
CA ALA A 346 49.40 20.96 -16.61
C ALA A 346 48.71 21.92 -15.62
N THR A 347 47.40 22.14 -15.77
CA THR A 347 46.61 22.91 -14.81
C THR A 347 46.48 22.16 -13.48
N GLU A 348 46.19 20.86 -13.51
CA GLU A 348 46.17 19.97 -12.34
C GLU A 348 47.51 19.98 -11.60
N ASP A 349 48.65 19.83 -12.30
CA ASP A 349 49.99 19.82 -11.70
C ASP A 349 50.33 21.16 -11.03
N ARG A 350 49.96 22.28 -11.65
CA ARG A 350 50.14 23.62 -11.06
C ARG A 350 49.28 23.80 -9.81
N LEU A 351 48.02 23.36 -9.86
CA LEU A 351 47.11 23.42 -8.72
C LEU A 351 47.61 22.53 -7.58
N LEU A 352 48.07 21.31 -7.87
CA LEU A 352 48.64 20.40 -6.88
C LEU A 352 49.88 21.00 -6.21
N THR A 353 50.78 21.59 -6.99
CA THR A 353 51.98 22.26 -6.46
C THR A 353 51.61 23.40 -5.51
N ARG A 354 50.60 24.19 -5.87
CA ARG A 354 50.10 25.27 -5.02
C ARG A 354 49.43 24.77 -3.75
N ILE A 355 48.56 23.76 -3.85
CA ILE A 355 47.91 23.13 -2.68
C ILE A 355 48.98 22.62 -1.72
N ARG A 356 50.00 21.90 -2.22
CA ARG A 356 51.08 21.39 -1.38
C ARG A 356 51.85 22.51 -0.68
N SER A 357 52.20 23.56 -1.42
CA SER A 357 52.88 24.73 -0.86
C SER A 357 52.04 25.44 0.22
N LEU A 358 50.76 25.66 -0.05
CA LEU A 358 49.86 26.41 0.82
C LEU A 358 49.53 25.65 2.11
N PHE A 359 49.37 24.33 2.03
CA PHE A 359 49.03 23.48 3.18
C PHE A 359 50.25 22.81 3.86
N GLY A 360 51.47 23.06 3.38
CA GLY A 360 52.70 22.50 3.92
C GLY A 360 52.78 20.97 3.83
N LEU A 361 52.42 20.43 2.66
CA LEU A 361 52.35 18.98 2.37
C LEU A 361 53.60 18.42 1.69
#